data_AF-A0AA89BXQ1-F1
#
_entry.id   AF-A0AA89BXQ1-F1
#
_cell.length_a   1.000
_cell.length_b   1.000
_cell.length_c   1.000
_cell.angle_alpha   90.00
_cell.angle_beta   90.00
_cell.angle_gamma   90.00
#
_symmetry.space_group_name_H-M   'P 1'
#
loop_
_entity.id
_entity.type
_entity.pdbx_description
1 polymer ?
#
loop_
_entity_poly.entity_id
_entity_poly.type
_entity_poly.pdbx_seq_one_letter_code
_entity_poly.pdbx_strand_id
1 'polypeptide(L)' 'MLPVNVTDWNIGEPNNSIRDEDCVDIAPTTGKWADILCDRQSKFICEKNIYN' A
#
# COMPACT_ATOMS: atom_id res chain seq x y z
N MET A 1 -7.38 8.07 10.86
CA MET A 1 -6.12 7.52 10.32
C MET A 1 -5.07 7.66 11.40
N LEU A 2 -4.32 6.59 11.67
CA LEU A 2 -3.14 6.68 12.53
C LEU A 2 -2.02 7.41 11.78
N PRO A 3 -1.11 8.11 12.47
CA PRO A 3 0.05 8.70 11.83
C PRO A 3 0.91 7.62 11.19
N VAL A 4 1.39 7.88 9.97
CA VAL A 4 2.35 7.01 9.28
C VAL A 4 3.72 7.23 9.90
N ASN A 5 4.26 6.22 10.57
CA ASN A 5 5.57 6.28 11.21
C ASN A 5 6.66 5.57 10.41
N VAL A 6 6.28 4.64 9.52
CA VAL A 6 7.19 3.82 8.72
C VAL A 6 6.63 3.66 7.32
N THR A 7 7.50 3.65 6.33
CA THR A 7 7.20 3.29 4.94
C THR A 7 8.17 2.24 4.44
N ASP A 8 7.72 1.25 3.68
CA ASP A 8 8.58 0.19 3.14
C ASP A 8 8.42 -0.03 1.62
N TRP A 9 8.64 1.03 0.86
CA TRP A 9 8.53 1.04 -0.60
C TRP A 9 9.47 0.04 -1.28
N ASN A 10 8.98 -0.52 -2.38
CA ASN A 10 9.82 -1.28 -3.30
C ASN A 10 10.81 -0.34 -4.02
N ILE A 11 11.87 -0.91 -4.59
CA ILE A 11 12.85 -0.12 -5.34
C ILE A 11 12.13 0.58 -6.51
N GLY A 12 12.18 1.90 -6.51
CA GLY A 12 11.55 2.73 -7.54
C GLY A 12 10.18 3.28 -7.15
N GLU A 13 9.59 2.87 -6.02
CA GLU A 13 8.27 3.32 -5.57
C GLU A 13 8.33 4.38 -4.45
N PRO A 14 7.30 5.24 -4.32
CA PRO A 14 6.16 5.38 -5.22
C PRO A 14 6.53 6.12 -6.52
N ASN A 15 5.98 5.72 -7.67
CA ASN A 15 6.40 6.24 -8.98
C ASN A 15 5.32 6.94 -9.80
N ASN A 16 4.05 6.80 -9.44
CA ASN A 16 2.90 7.33 -10.16
C ASN A 16 2.94 7.09 -11.68
N SER A 17 3.33 5.88 -12.09
CA SER A 17 3.63 5.50 -13.48
C SER A 17 2.42 5.62 -14.42
N ILE A 18 1.21 5.35 -13.92
CA ILE A 18 -0.04 5.38 -14.72
C ILE A 18 -0.89 6.64 -14.42
N ARG A 19 -0.32 7.64 -13.72
CA ARG A 19 -1.02 8.82 -13.17
C ARG A 19 -2.11 8.44 -12.16
N ASP A 20 -2.16 9.20 -11.07
CA ASP A 20 -3.11 9.06 -9.96
C ASP A 20 -3.08 7.67 -9.28
N GLU A 21 -1.89 7.08 -9.16
CA GLU A 21 -1.63 5.89 -8.35
C GLU A 21 -1.45 6.31 -6.88
N ASP A 22 -2.55 6.48 -6.14
CA ASP A 22 -2.54 6.96 -4.75
C ASP A 22 -2.88 5.89 -3.69
N CYS A 23 -3.17 4.65 -4.12
CA CYS A 23 -3.43 3.53 -3.23
C CYS A 23 -2.19 2.64 -3.08
N VAL A 24 -2.07 1.90 -1.97
CA VAL A 24 -0.89 1.07 -1.70
C VAL A 24 -1.23 -0.41 -1.78
N ASP A 25 -0.43 -1.17 -2.53
CA ASP A 25 -0.44 -2.64 -2.53
C ASP A 25 0.86 -3.19 -1.95
N ILE A 26 0.81 -4.42 -1.44
CA ILE A 26 1.95 -5.10 -0.82
C ILE A 26 2.37 -6.28 -1.69
N ALA A 27 3.62 -6.28 -2.14
CA ALA A 27 4.20 -7.38 -2.90
C ALA A 27 4.20 -8.67 -2.04
N PRO A 28 3.54 -9.76 -2.49
CA PRO A 28 3.29 -10.93 -1.65
C PRO A 28 4.55 -11.70 -1.25
N THR A 29 5.66 -11.54 -1.98
CA THR A 29 6.92 -12.23 -1.72
C THR A 29 7.90 -11.43 -0.87
N THR A 30 7.90 -10.10 -0.98
CA THR A 30 8.90 -9.23 -0.32
C THR A 30 8.31 -8.39 0.81
N GLY A 31 6.98 -8.21 0.84
CA GLY A 31 6.32 -7.29 1.77
C GLY A 31 6.50 -5.80 1.42
N LYS A 32 7.21 -5.50 0.32
CA LYS A 32 7.46 -4.12 -0.13
C LYS A 32 6.24 -3.50 -0.77
N TRP A 33 6.14 -2.18 -0.67
CA TRP A 33 4.97 -1.42 -1.08
C TRP A 33 5.13 -0.89 -2.50
N ALA A 34 4.02 -0.80 -3.23
CA ALA A 34 3.93 -0.08 -4.50
C ALA A 34 2.68 0.81 -4.46
N ASP A 35 2.79 2.00 -5.03
CA ASP A 35 1.61 2.80 -5.34
C ASP A 35 0.92 2.21 -6.57
N ILE A 36 -0.41 2.20 -6.54
CA ILE A 36 -1.27 1.61 -7.57
C ILE A 36 -2.52 2.46 -7.75
N LEU A 37 -3.18 2.30 -8.90
CA LEU A 37 -4.53 2.81 -9.10
C LEU A 37 -5.49 2.27 -8.03
N CYS A 38 -6.27 3.16 -7.43
CA CYS A 38 -7.21 2.80 -6.36
C CYS A 38 -8.39 1.92 -6.78
N ASP A 39 -8.67 1.82 -8.09
CA ASP A 39 -9.73 0.98 -8.64
C ASP A 39 -9.23 -0.44 -9.01
N ARG A 40 -7.94 -0.72 -8.81
CA ARG A 40 -7.36 -2.04 -9.03
C ARG A 40 -7.97 -3.06 -8.07
N GLN A 41 -8.45 -4.17 -8.62
CA GLN A 41 -8.93 -5.30 -7.82
C GLN A 41 -7.75 -6.11 -7.27
N SER A 42 -7.51 -5.98 -5.96
CA SER A 42 -6.49 -6.73 -5.21
C SER A 42 -7.10 -7.47 -4.01
N LYS A 43 -6.40 -8.49 -3.51
CA LYS A 43 -6.67 -9.04 -2.18
C LYS A 43 -6.25 -8.01 -1.14
N PHE A 44 -6.89 -8.02 0.04
CA PHE A 44 -6.65 -7.01 1.07
C PHE A 44 -6.42 -7.63 2.45
N ILE A 45 -5.82 -6.84 3.34
CA ILE A 45 -5.58 -7.18 4.74
C ILE A 45 -6.50 -6.29 5.59
N CYS A 46 -7.18 -6.89 6.57
CA CYS A 46 -7.97 -6.16 7.56
C CYS A 46 -7.21 -6.06 8.87
N GLU A 47 -7.33 -4.90 9.52
CA GLU A 47 -6.92 -4.71 10.91
C GLU A 47 -8.19 -4.48 11.77
N LYS A 48 -8.23 -5.09 12.96
CA LYS A 48 -9.27 -4.81 13.96
C LYS A 48 -8.61 -4.18 15.18
N ASN A 49 -9.21 -3.13 15.72
CA ASN A 49 -8.81 -2.58 17.01
C ASN A 49 -9.12 -3.58 18.13
N ILE A 50 -8.11 -3.89 18.94
CA ILE A 50 -8.22 -4.87 20.04
C ILE A 50 -8.80 -4.29 21.34
N TYR A 51 -8.99 -2.96 21.41
CA TYR A 51 -9.50 -2.26 22.60
C TYR A 51 -10.96 -1.84 22.48
N ASN A 52 -11.70 -2.42 21.53
CA ASN A 52 -13.13 -2.19 21.33
C ASN A 52 -13.89 -3.51 21.48
#